data_AF-A0A0F9WSG6-F1
#
_entry.id   AF-A0A0F9WSG6-F1
#
_cell.length_a   1.000
_cell.length_b   1.000
_cell.length_c   1.000
_cell.angle_alpha   90.00
_cell.angle_beta   90.00
_cell.angle_gamma   90.00
#
_symmetry.space_group_name_H-M   'P 1'
#
loop_
_entity.id
_entity.type
_entity.pdbx_description
1 polymer ?
#
loop_
_entity_poly.entity_id
_entity_poly.type
_entity_poly.pdbx_seq_one_letter_code
_entity_poly.pdbx_strand_id
1 'polypeptide(L)'
;MAEMSQEELLGLLKTRNFDEGFEATPLKEFTAVLTAFKPNMISNEKWDKPRLQIVYVSDQVEVIESSSPYDLPTAEIEMWFSTRKGSHAAIFGESIDRIINAGIPADADPTVVKGQDYLIGKRLHWKYTPGHMMWNGKRGEESGNEARFAWEILAVEGHAGGQVPTGTPAATATAPAGVTSARQQAMILLNGHSIQEFTTLVFQDATCKADGSLTDKLLDGSFVSELIAASLATVDANGIHTVPSVMG
;
A
#
# COMPACT_ATOMS: atom_id res chain seq x y z
N MET A 1 42.72 -20.39 -7.38
CA MET A 1 42.00 -19.61 -6.34
C MET A 1 41.95 -20.50 -5.12
N ALA A 2 42.43 -20.04 -3.96
CA ALA A 2 42.46 -20.87 -2.76
C ALA A 2 41.03 -21.19 -2.33
N GLU A 3 40.72 -22.48 -2.15
CA GLU A 3 39.43 -22.93 -1.63
C GLU A 3 39.32 -22.48 -0.17
N MET A 4 38.28 -21.69 0.13
CA MET A 4 37.96 -21.32 1.51
C MET A 4 37.63 -22.58 2.30
N SER A 5 38.16 -22.64 3.52
CA SER A 5 37.88 -23.73 4.45
C SER A 5 36.40 -23.75 4.85
N GLN A 6 35.90 -24.93 5.21
CA GLN A 6 34.53 -25.11 5.68
C GLN A 6 34.20 -24.23 6.89
N GLU A 7 35.19 -23.92 7.73
CA GLU A 7 35.04 -23.06 8.91
C GLU A 7 34.89 -21.58 8.52
N GLU A 8 35.56 -21.13 7.45
CA GLU A 8 35.38 -19.79 6.87
C GLU A 8 34.02 -19.63 6.17
N LEU A 9 33.56 -20.68 5.48
CA LEU A 9 32.20 -20.74 4.92
C LEU A 9 31.12 -20.69 6.01
N LEU A 10 31.31 -21.42 7.11
CA LEU A 10 30.39 -21.40 8.27
C LEU A 10 30.47 -20.07 9.04
N GLY A 11 31.61 -19.37 9.00
CA GLY A 11 31.77 -18.02 9.54
C GLY A 11 30.96 -16.97 8.79
N LEU A 12 30.79 -17.11 7.46
CA LEU A 12 29.97 -16.23 6.63
C LEU A 12 28.46 -16.38 6.88
N LEU A 13 28.03 -17.53 7.42
CA LEU A 13 26.64 -17.81 7.81
C LEU A 13 26.29 -17.29 9.22
N LYS A 14 27.19 -16.56 9.88
CA LYS A 14 26.92 -15.89 11.17
C LYS A 14 26.26 -14.53 10.97
N THR A 15 25.07 -14.56 10.41
CA THR A 15 24.10 -13.47 10.44
C THR A 15 23.23 -13.74 11.65
N ARG A 16 23.22 -12.83 12.62
CA ARG A 16 22.16 -12.87 13.63
C ARG A 16 20.82 -12.92 12.86
N ASN A 17 20.04 -13.98 13.09
CA ASN A 17 18.63 -14.15 12.73
C ASN A 17 18.27 -14.70 11.33
N PHE A 18 18.96 -15.73 10.82
CA PHE A 18 18.32 -16.62 9.82
C PHE A 18 17.31 -17.62 10.44
N ASP A 19 17.08 -17.56 11.76
CA ASP A 19 16.22 -18.48 12.50
C ASP A 19 14.75 -18.00 12.67
N GLU A 20 14.43 -16.76 12.31
CA GLU A 20 13.04 -16.29 12.33
C GLU A 20 12.38 -16.69 11.01
N GLY A 21 11.35 -17.53 11.10
CA GLY A 21 10.70 -18.15 9.96
C GLY A 21 10.22 -17.14 8.91
N PHE A 22 9.95 -17.64 7.70
CA PHE A 22 9.41 -16.84 6.62
C PHE A 22 8.05 -16.23 7.02
N GLU A 23 8.06 -14.97 7.44
CA GLU A 23 6.87 -14.14 7.52
C GLU A 23 6.70 -13.45 6.17
N ALA A 24 5.62 -13.79 5.45
CA ALA A 24 5.35 -13.22 4.12
C ALA A 24 5.22 -11.69 4.15
N THR A 25 4.67 -11.13 5.24
CA THR A 25 4.66 -9.70 5.53
C THR A 25 4.45 -9.47 7.03
N PRO A 26 5.15 -8.52 7.66
CA PRO A 26 4.94 -8.21 9.07
C PRO A 26 3.66 -7.40 9.33
N LEU A 27 3.08 -6.79 8.28
CA LEU A 27 1.84 -6.02 8.37
C LEU A 27 0.68 -6.88 8.89
N LYS A 28 -0.08 -6.35 9.86
CA LYS A 28 -1.32 -6.96 10.39
C LYS A 28 -2.53 -6.05 10.19
N GLU A 29 -2.35 -4.74 10.26
CA GLU A 29 -3.37 -3.74 9.96
C GLU A 29 -2.72 -2.50 9.40
N PHE A 30 -3.23 -1.95 8.31
CA PHE A 30 -2.68 -0.74 7.70
C PHE A 30 -3.71 -0.07 6.80
N THR A 31 -3.50 1.21 6.49
CA THR A 31 -4.19 1.86 5.37
C THR A 31 -3.19 2.11 4.24
N ALA A 32 -3.64 2.01 3.00
CA ALA A 32 -2.80 2.29 1.84
C ALA A 32 -3.66 2.61 0.62
N VAL A 33 -3.11 3.32 -0.35
CA VAL A 33 -3.76 3.54 -1.64
C VAL A 33 -3.42 2.36 -2.55
N LEU A 34 -4.43 1.72 -3.12
CA LEU A 34 -4.20 0.60 -4.03
C LEU A 34 -3.82 1.14 -5.42
N THR A 35 -2.63 0.80 -5.89
CA THR A 35 -2.12 1.30 -7.19
C THR A 35 -2.38 0.33 -8.33
N ALA A 36 -2.28 -0.97 -8.07
CA ALA A 36 -2.48 -2.00 -9.08
C ALA A 36 -2.77 -3.38 -8.47
N PHE A 37 -3.30 -4.28 -9.29
CA PHE A 37 -3.23 -5.73 -9.07
C PHE A 37 -2.54 -6.39 -10.24
N LYS A 38 -1.55 -7.23 -9.94
CA LYS A 38 -0.78 -7.97 -10.93
C LYS A 38 -1.19 -9.45 -10.89
N PRO A 39 -1.92 -9.95 -11.91
CA PRO A 39 -2.21 -11.37 -12.02
C PRO A 39 -0.97 -12.12 -12.51
N ASN A 40 -0.49 -13.06 -11.70
CA ASN A 40 0.67 -13.89 -12.00
C ASN A 40 0.24 -15.36 -12.12
N MET A 41 0.44 -15.95 -13.28
CA MET A 41 0.21 -17.38 -13.48
C MET A 41 1.46 -18.16 -13.06
N ILE A 42 1.37 -18.91 -11.96
CA ILE A 42 2.50 -19.64 -11.40
C ILE A 42 2.32 -21.14 -11.69
N SER A 43 3.27 -21.69 -12.43
CA SER A 43 3.43 -23.13 -12.60
C SER A 43 4.51 -23.65 -11.66
N ASN A 44 4.19 -24.67 -10.88
CA ASN A 44 5.14 -25.38 -10.03
C ASN A 44 5.00 -26.88 -10.31
N GLU A 45 6.11 -27.61 -10.35
CA GLU A 45 6.12 -29.08 -10.55
C GLU A 45 5.23 -29.83 -9.54
N LYS A 46 5.01 -29.24 -8.36
CA LYS A 46 4.15 -29.80 -7.30
C LYS A 46 2.65 -29.62 -7.55
N TRP A 47 2.24 -28.87 -8.57
CA TRP A 47 0.83 -28.58 -8.85
C TRP A 47 0.43 -29.17 -10.20
N ASP A 48 -0.70 -29.88 -10.20
CA ASP A 48 -1.26 -30.51 -11.40
C ASP A 48 -1.61 -29.53 -12.52
N LYS A 49 -1.80 -28.24 -12.17
CA LYS A 49 -2.14 -27.15 -13.09
C LYS A 49 -1.53 -25.83 -12.61
N PRO A 50 -1.21 -24.89 -13.52
CA PRO A 50 -0.87 -23.52 -13.16
C PRO A 50 -1.97 -22.90 -12.28
N ARG A 51 -1.56 -22.10 -11.30
CA ARG A 51 -2.48 -21.40 -10.40
C ARG A 51 -2.27 -19.89 -10.53
N LEU A 52 -3.38 -19.17 -10.45
CA LEU A 52 -3.38 -17.72 -10.47
C LEU A 52 -3.08 -17.18 -9.07
N GLN A 53 -2.01 -16.41 -8.95
CA GLN A 53 -1.73 -15.53 -7.82
C GLN A 53 -2.08 -14.10 -8.23
N ILE A 54 -2.65 -13.33 -7.31
CA ILE A 54 -2.93 -11.92 -7.49
C ILE A 54 -2.05 -11.18 -6.49
N VAL A 55 -1.25 -10.23 -6.96
CA VAL A 55 -0.44 -9.36 -6.11
C VAL A 55 -1.09 -7.99 -6.07
N TYR A 56 -1.59 -7.58 -4.91
CA TYR A 56 -2.15 -6.25 -4.68
C TYR A 56 -1.01 -5.32 -4.30
N VAL A 57 -0.77 -4.29 -5.11
CA VAL A 57 0.32 -3.34 -4.94
C VAL A 57 -0.26 -2.05 -4.41
N SER A 58 0.19 -1.63 -3.23
CA SER A 58 -0.28 -0.42 -2.57
C SER A 58 0.87 0.54 -2.30
N ASP A 59 0.58 1.83 -2.30
CA ASP A 59 1.47 2.92 -1.91
C ASP A 59 0.87 3.71 -0.73
N GLN A 60 1.64 4.66 -0.21
CA GLN A 60 1.24 5.50 0.94
C GLN A 60 0.79 4.66 2.15
N VAL A 61 1.55 3.60 2.43
CA VAL A 61 1.26 2.69 3.53
C VAL A 61 1.38 3.42 4.87
N GLU A 62 0.29 3.37 5.63
CA GLU A 62 0.20 3.81 7.02
C GLU A 62 -0.07 2.59 7.89
N VAL A 63 0.96 2.14 8.59
CA VAL A 63 0.91 0.97 9.46
C VAL A 63 0.08 1.31 10.71
N ILE A 64 -0.94 0.49 10.99
CA ILE A 64 -1.72 0.54 12.22
C ILE A 64 -1.22 -0.53 13.20
N GLU A 65 -0.97 -1.74 12.69
CA GLU A 65 -0.47 -2.90 13.45
C GLU A 65 0.51 -3.71 12.60
N SER A 66 1.64 -4.10 13.19
CA SER A 66 2.66 -4.92 12.55
C SER A 66 3.38 -5.79 13.59
N SER A 67 3.82 -6.99 13.22
CA SER A 67 4.60 -7.90 14.08
C SER A 67 6.05 -7.45 14.26
N SER A 68 6.57 -6.67 13.32
CA SER A 68 7.89 -6.04 13.36
C SER A 68 7.85 -4.67 12.66
N PRO A 69 8.84 -3.79 12.87
CA PRO A 69 8.87 -2.48 12.22
C PRO A 69 8.74 -2.58 10.69
N TYR A 70 7.88 -1.75 10.11
CA TYR A 70 7.66 -1.70 8.66
C TYR A 70 7.69 -0.24 8.19
N ASP A 71 8.84 0.15 7.63
CA ASP A 71 9.11 1.55 7.25
C ASP A 71 8.98 1.79 5.75
N LEU A 72 8.51 0.80 4.99
CA LEU A 72 8.36 0.90 3.55
C LEU A 72 7.06 1.65 3.20
N PRO A 73 7.09 2.61 2.25
CA PRO A 73 5.91 3.36 1.84
C PRO A 73 4.98 2.55 0.92
N THR A 74 5.39 1.36 0.51
CA THR A 74 4.67 0.47 -0.38
C THR A 74 4.45 -0.88 0.29
N ALA A 75 3.38 -1.57 -0.08
CA ALA A 75 3.10 -2.93 0.36
C ALA A 75 2.62 -3.77 -0.82
N GLU A 76 3.13 -5.00 -0.92
CA GLU A 76 2.64 -6.00 -1.87
C GLU A 76 2.00 -7.15 -1.08
N ILE A 77 0.69 -7.35 -1.27
CA ILE A 77 -0.05 -8.43 -0.63
C ILE A 77 -0.36 -9.49 -1.68
N GLU A 78 0.22 -10.68 -1.49
CA GLU A 78 0.00 -11.81 -2.39
C GLU A 78 -1.20 -12.65 -1.96
N MET A 79 -2.04 -13.01 -2.92
CA MET A 79 -3.21 -13.85 -2.66
C MET A 79 -3.45 -14.86 -3.77
N TRP A 80 -3.64 -16.13 -3.40
CA TRP A 80 -4.00 -17.17 -4.35
C TRP A 80 -5.47 -17.08 -4.73
N PHE A 81 -5.76 -16.95 -6.03
CA PHE A 81 -7.12 -16.96 -6.53
C PHE A 81 -7.81 -18.29 -6.22
N SER A 82 -9.05 -18.20 -5.74
CA SER A 82 -9.89 -19.35 -5.48
C SER A 82 -11.36 -18.93 -5.53
N THR A 83 -12.18 -19.71 -6.22
CA THR A 83 -13.64 -19.57 -6.24
C THR A 83 -14.32 -20.35 -5.12
N ARG A 84 -13.56 -21.06 -4.28
CA ARG A 84 -14.13 -21.87 -3.19
C ARG A 84 -14.61 -20.96 -2.06
N LYS A 85 -15.84 -21.18 -1.61
CA LYS A 85 -16.38 -20.55 -0.40
C LYS A 85 -15.46 -20.86 0.80
N GLY A 86 -15.19 -19.86 1.63
CA GLY A 86 -14.31 -20.01 2.81
C GLY A 86 -12.82 -20.14 2.47
N SER A 87 -12.39 -19.79 1.25
CA SER A 87 -10.98 -19.59 0.93
C SER A 87 -10.54 -18.16 1.24
N HIS A 88 -9.24 -17.92 1.43
CA HIS A 88 -8.69 -16.56 1.66
C HIS A 88 -9.18 -15.56 0.60
N ALA A 89 -9.17 -15.93 -0.69
CA ALA A 89 -9.66 -15.07 -1.77
C ALA A 89 -11.16 -14.79 -1.71
N ALA A 90 -11.97 -15.77 -1.28
CA ALA A 90 -13.40 -15.58 -1.13
C ALA A 90 -13.73 -14.64 0.04
N ILE A 91 -13.06 -14.80 1.18
CA ILE A 91 -13.22 -13.93 2.36
C ILE A 91 -12.82 -12.50 2.02
N PHE A 92 -11.67 -12.33 1.37
CA PHE A 92 -11.20 -11.03 0.92
C PHE A 92 -12.18 -10.39 -0.08
N GLY A 93 -12.61 -11.13 -1.10
CA GLY A 93 -13.59 -10.66 -2.07
C GLY A 93 -14.92 -10.26 -1.43
N GLU A 94 -15.42 -11.04 -0.47
CA GLU A 94 -16.63 -10.74 0.29
C GLU A 94 -16.48 -9.49 1.15
N SER A 95 -15.30 -9.23 1.73
CA SER A 95 -15.05 -7.98 2.47
C SER A 95 -15.12 -6.74 1.57
N ILE A 96 -14.60 -6.83 0.34
CA ILE A 96 -14.66 -5.76 -0.66
C ILE A 96 -16.10 -5.55 -1.14
N ASP A 97 -16.78 -6.63 -1.51
CA ASP A 97 -18.12 -6.60 -2.10
C ASP A 97 -19.13 -5.96 -1.15
N ARG A 98 -19.03 -6.28 0.15
CA ARG A 98 -19.79 -5.66 1.24
C ARG A 98 -19.68 -4.14 1.29
N ILE A 99 -18.60 -3.55 0.75
CA ILE A 99 -18.35 -2.10 0.76
C ILE A 99 -18.71 -1.46 -0.58
N ILE A 100 -18.13 -1.94 -1.68
CA ILE A 100 -18.25 -1.25 -2.98
C ILE A 100 -19.57 -1.55 -3.70
N ASN A 101 -20.18 -2.70 -3.41
CA ASN A 101 -21.45 -3.15 -3.96
C ASN A 101 -22.56 -3.16 -2.89
N ALA A 102 -22.35 -2.44 -1.77
CA ALA A 102 -23.36 -2.29 -0.72
C ALA A 102 -24.70 -1.81 -1.31
N GLY A 103 -25.78 -2.55 -1.01
CA GLY A 103 -27.13 -2.25 -1.50
C GLY A 103 -27.46 -2.79 -2.89
N ILE A 104 -26.51 -3.44 -3.57
CA ILE A 104 -26.76 -4.14 -4.83
C ILE A 104 -27.24 -5.57 -4.52
N PRO A 105 -28.40 -6.02 -5.04
CA PRO A 105 -28.85 -7.40 -4.89
C PRO A 105 -27.88 -8.41 -5.48
N ALA A 106 -27.78 -9.60 -4.88
CA ALA A 106 -26.89 -10.66 -5.36
C ALA A 106 -27.24 -11.19 -6.77
N ASP A 107 -28.47 -10.97 -7.23
CA ASP A 107 -28.99 -11.31 -8.56
C ASP A 107 -29.01 -10.11 -9.52
N ALA A 108 -28.40 -8.99 -9.13
CA ALA A 108 -28.32 -7.82 -9.99
C ALA A 108 -27.55 -8.11 -11.29
N ASP A 109 -27.85 -7.33 -12.33
CA ASP A 109 -27.15 -7.39 -13.60
C ASP A 109 -25.63 -7.19 -13.38
N PRO A 110 -24.75 -8.05 -13.91
CA PRO A 110 -23.30 -7.91 -13.76
C PRO A 110 -22.75 -6.55 -14.20
N THR A 111 -23.45 -5.82 -15.07
CA THR A 111 -23.07 -4.48 -15.53
C THR A 111 -23.20 -3.40 -14.46
N VAL A 112 -23.98 -3.61 -13.40
CA VAL A 112 -24.10 -2.67 -12.28
C VAL A 112 -23.19 -3.01 -11.11
N VAL A 113 -22.59 -4.21 -11.11
CA VAL A 113 -21.66 -4.68 -10.09
C VAL A 113 -20.27 -4.11 -10.36
N LYS A 114 -19.69 -3.44 -9.37
CA LYS A 114 -18.32 -2.92 -9.48
C LYS A 114 -17.32 -4.06 -9.31
N GLY A 115 -16.38 -4.15 -10.25
CA GLY A 115 -15.24 -5.05 -10.16
C GLY A 115 -14.17 -4.52 -9.20
N GLN A 116 -13.13 -5.33 -8.96
CA GLN A 116 -12.01 -4.93 -8.11
C GLN A 116 -11.18 -3.78 -8.73
N ASP A 117 -11.20 -3.63 -10.06
CA ASP A 117 -10.63 -2.49 -10.81
C ASP A 117 -11.06 -1.13 -10.26
N TYR A 118 -12.28 -1.05 -9.74
CA TYR A 118 -12.81 0.15 -9.09
C TYR A 118 -12.04 0.61 -7.84
N LEU A 119 -11.27 -0.27 -7.21
CA LEU A 119 -10.47 0.05 -6.03
C LEU A 119 -9.15 0.78 -6.36
N ILE A 120 -8.71 0.76 -7.62
CA ILE A 120 -7.46 1.43 -8.03
C ILE A 120 -7.56 2.94 -7.76
N GLY A 121 -6.52 3.49 -7.15
CA GLY A 121 -6.41 4.88 -6.74
C GLY A 121 -7.18 5.23 -5.47
N LYS A 122 -7.83 4.27 -4.80
CA LYS A 122 -8.55 4.49 -3.54
C LYS A 122 -7.72 4.07 -2.34
N ARG A 123 -7.84 4.82 -1.24
CA ARG A 123 -7.32 4.40 0.06
C ARG A 123 -8.19 3.31 0.67
N LEU A 124 -7.57 2.21 1.03
CA LEU A 124 -8.19 1.02 1.61
C LEU A 124 -7.65 0.80 3.02
N HIS A 125 -8.52 0.33 3.92
CA HIS A 125 -8.13 -0.14 5.25
C HIS A 125 -8.03 -1.67 5.23
N TRP A 126 -6.81 -2.16 5.32
CA TRP A 126 -6.47 -3.58 5.31
C TRP A 126 -6.34 -4.10 6.74
N LYS A 127 -6.90 -5.27 7.02
CA LYS A 127 -6.69 -5.98 8.29
C LYS A 127 -6.56 -7.48 8.08
N TYR A 128 -5.60 -8.08 8.76
CA TYR A 128 -5.39 -9.52 8.81
C TYR A 128 -6.15 -10.09 10.02
N THR A 129 -7.36 -10.59 9.78
CA THR A 129 -8.30 -10.96 10.83
C THR A 129 -8.28 -12.47 11.11
N PRO A 130 -8.30 -12.90 12.39
CA PRO A 130 -8.43 -14.31 12.76
C PRO A 130 -9.88 -14.82 12.66
N GLY A 131 -10.06 -16.13 12.80
CA GLY A 131 -11.38 -16.72 13.08
C GLY A 131 -12.15 -17.19 11.85
N HIS A 132 -11.56 -17.14 10.66
CA HIS A 132 -12.21 -17.59 9.44
C HIS A 132 -12.20 -19.10 9.35
N MET A 133 -13.39 -19.71 9.32
CA MET A 133 -13.53 -21.15 9.14
C MET A 133 -13.17 -21.52 7.70
N MET A 134 -12.02 -22.15 7.53
CA MET A 134 -11.54 -22.57 6.21
C MET A 134 -11.60 -24.08 6.07
N TRP A 135 -11.99 -24.52 4.87
CA TRP A 135 -11.98 -25.93 4.51
C TRP A 135 -10.54 -26.45 4.39
N ASN A 136 -10.14 -27.38 5.25
CA ASN A 136 -8.82 -28.03 5.19
C ASN A 136 -8.83 -29.39 4.46
N GLY A 137 -9.98 -29.87 3.99
CA GLY A 137 -10.13 -31.25 3.54
C GLY A 137 -9.32 -31.57 2.28
N LYS A 138 -8.48 -32.60 2.37
CA LYS A 138 -8.06 -33.40 1.21
C LYS A 138 -9.31 -34.02 0.58
N ARG A 139 -9.26 -34.24 -0.74
CA ARG A 139 -10.39 -34.81 -1.49
C ARG A 139 -10.73 -36.20 -0.94
N GLY A 140 -11.81 -36.32 -0.15
CA GLY A 140 -12.32 -37.59 0.37
C GLY A 140 -12.30 -37.80 1.90
N GLU A 141 -11.92 -36.81 2.70
CA GLU A 141 -11.97 -36.91 4.17
C GLU A 141 -12.97 -35.90 4.78
N GLU A 142 -13.62 -36.27 5.88
CA GLU A 142 -14.44 -35.37 6.70
C GLU A 142 -13.56 -34.23 7.23
N SER A 143 -13.76 -33.06 6.65
CA SER A 143 -12.97 -31.86 6.88
C SER A 143 -13.13 -31.30 8.30
N GLY A 144 -12.00 -30.99 8.93
CA GLY A 144 -11.98 -30.06 10.04
C GLY A 144 -12.13 -28.63 9.51
N ASN A 145 -13.07 -27.85 10.04
CA ASN A 145 -13.00 -26.40 9.89
C ASN A 145 -11.95 -25.90 10.87
N GLU A 146 -10.82 -25.42 10.35
CA GLU A 146 -9.83 -24.73 11.17
C GLU A 146 -10.04 -23.22 11.04
N ALA A 147 -10.06 -22.53 12.17
CA ALA A 147 -9.98 -21.08 12.19
C ALA A 147 -8.61 -20.64 11.66
N ARG A 148 -8.61 -19.86 10.59
CA ARG A 148 -7.40 -19.29 9.99
C ARG A 148 -7.52 -17.77 9.91
N PHE A 149 -6.38 -17.14 9.65
CA PHE A 149 -6.32 -15.72 9.40
C PHE A 149 -6.55 -15.42 7.92
N ALA A 150 -7.16 -14.29 7.60
CA ALA A 150 -7.32 -13.83 6.23
C ALA A 150 -7.21 -12.30 6.16
N TRP A 151 -6.82 -11.79 5.00
CA TRP A 151 -6.93 -10.37 4.73
C TRP A 151 -8.38 -10.00 4.47
N GLU A 152 -8.82 -8.89 5.04
CA GLU A 152 -10.10 -8.24 4.79
C GLU A 152 -9.86 -6.74 4.54
N ILE A 153 -10.72 -6.15 3.71
CA ILE A 153 -10.87 -4.70 3.57
C ILE A 153 -12.00 -4.26 4.48
N LEU A 154 -11.71 -3.37 5.42
CA LEU A 154 -12.67 -2.87 6.40
C LEU A 154 -13.31 -1.55 5.96
N ALA A 155 -12.61 -0.78 5.12
CA ALA A 155 -13.08 0.51 4.63
C ALA A 155 -12.43 0.84 3.28
N VAL A 156 -13.17 1.60 2.47
CA VAL A 156 -12.73 2.16 1.20
C VAL A 156 -13.09 3.64 1.19
N GLU A 157 -12.12 4.50 0.91
CA GLU A 157 -12.36 5.95 0.82
C GLU A 157 -13.50 6.29 -0.14
N GLY A 158 -14.36 7.22 0.27
CA GLY A 158 -15.53 7.64 -0.49
C GLY A 158 -16.73 6.68 -0.47
N HIS A 159 -16.74 5.65 0.38
CA HIS A 159 -17.89 4.76 0.56
C HIS A 159 -18.45 4.84 1.99
N ALA A 160 -19.78 4.88 2.09
CA ALA A 160 -20.47 4.78 3.37
C ALA A 160 -20.41 3.33 3.86
N GLY A 161 -19.79 3.09 5.02
CA GLY A 161 -19.71 1.73 5.60
C GLY A 161 -18.46 1.42 6.42
N GLY A 162 -17.42 2.25 6.32
CA GLY A 162 -16.25 2.16 7.20
C GLY A 162 -15.52 3.49 7.17
N GLN A 163 -15.37 4.14 8.32
CA GLN A 163 -14.37 5.19 8.43
C GLN A 163 -13.02 4.49 8.30
N VAL A 164 -12.26 4.81 7.25
CA VAL A 164 -10.82 4.55 7.25
C VAL A 164 -10.29 5.27 8.50
N PRO A 165 -9.72 4.56 9.49
CA PRO A 165 -9.26 5.22 10.70
C PRO A 165 -8.21 6.26 10.32
N THR A 166 -8.54 7.54 10.49
CA THR A 166 -7.55 8.59 10.57
C THR A 166 -6.86 8.40 11.91
N GLY A 167 -5.73 7.70 11.90
CA GLY A 167 -5.01 7.34 13.12
C GLY A 167 -4.69 8.58 13.95
N THR A 168 -5.28 8.68 15.15
CA THR A 168 -4.77 9.54 16.20
C THR A 168 -3.55 8.82 16.81
N PRO A 169 -2.37 9.47 16.98
CA PRO A 169 -1.15 8.77 17.36
C PRO A 169 -1.23 8.23 18.79
N ALA A 170 -0.96 6.93 18.97
CA ALA A 170 -0.65 6.40 20.29
C ALA A 170 0.80 6.76 20.65
N ALA A 171 0.94 7.62 21.66
CA ALA A 171 2.18 7.97 22.38
C ALA A 171 2.87 6.70 22.95
N THR A 172 4.19 6.58 23.15
CA THR A 172 5.33 7.51 23.11
C THR A 172 6.61 6.66 23.02
N ALA A 173 7.43 6.90 22.00
CA ALA A 173 8.89 6.82 22.08
C ALA A 173 9.43 7.87 21.09
N THR A 174 9.67 9.08 21.60
CA THR A 174 10.38 10.22 20.99
C THR A 174 10.44 10.29 19.45
N ALA A 175 9.62 11.17 18.87
CA ALA A 175 9.52 11.50 17.44
C ALA A 175 10.82 12.07 16.82
N PRO A 176 10.85 12.21 15.49
CA PRO A 176 10.81 13.57 14.95
C PRO A 176 9.63 13.80 13.98
N ALA A 177 9.26 15.08 13.88
CA ALA A 177 8.02 15.60 13.34
C ALA A 177 7.87 15.50 11.81
N GLY A 178 6.62 15.34 11.36
CA GLY A 178 6.12 15.81 10.06
C GLY A 178 6.64 15.07 8.83
N VAL A 179 5.97 13.97 8.45
CA VAL A 179 6.16 13.41 7.09
C VAL A 179 5.36 14.28 6.11
N THR A 180 5.98 15.34 5.62
CA THR A 180 5.45 16.17 4.53
C THR A 180 5.58 15.38 3.21
N SER A 181 4.49 15.15 2.48
CA SER A 181 4.57 14.50 1.16
C SER A 181 5.49 15.28 0.22
N ALA A 182 6.16 14.62 -0.74
CA ALA A 182 7.08 15.28 -1.68
C ALA A 182 6.46 16.51 -2.37
N ARG A 183 5.18 16.40 -2.74
CA ARG A 183 4.40 17.52 -3.30
C ARG A 183 4.18 18.65 -2.29
N GLN A 184 3.80 18.34 -1.05
CA GLN A 184 3.67 19.36 0.00
C GLN A 184 5.03 19.98 0.34
N GLN A 185 6.10 19.19 0.33
CA GLN A 185 7.45 19.67 0.59
C GLN A 185 7.89 20.63 -0.52
N ALA A 186 7.65 20.29 -1.79
CA ALA A 186 7.85 21.20 -2.91
C ALA A 186 6.98 22.47 -2.81
N MET A 187 5.74 22.37 -2.36
CA MET A 187 4.87 23.54 -2.12
C MET A 187 5.37 24.42 -0.96
N ILE A 188 5.90 23.83 0.11
CA ILE A 188 6.53 24.55 1.23
C ILE A 188 7.79 25.27 0.74
N LEU A 189 8.63 24.59 -0.04
CA LEU A 189 9.85 25.16 -0.62
C LEU A 189 9.55 26.26 -1.65
N LEU A 190 8.42 26.17 -2.36
CA LEU A 190 7.98 27.19 -3.31
C LEU A 190 7.49 28.46 -2.60
N ASN A 191 6.90 28.33 -1.42
CA ASN A 191 6.33 29.46 -0.70
C ASN A 191 7.41 30.44 -0.25
N GLY A 192 7.27 31.71 -0.65
CA GLY A 192 8.21 32.78 -0.35
C GLY A 192 9.45 32.83 -1.24
N HIS A 193 9.53 32.00 -2.28
CA HIS A 193 10.70 31.91 -3.16
C HIS A 193 10.37 32.20 -4.62
N SER A 194 11.35 32.71 -5.37
CA SER A 194 11.31 32.77 -6.83
C SER A 194 11.51 31.38 -7.45
N ILE A 195 11.16 31.21 -8.73
CA ILE A 195 11.39 29.94 -9.47
C ILE A 195 12.87 29.52 -9.44
N GLN A 196 13.82 30.47 -9.57
CA GLN A 196 15.25 30.15 -9.55
C GLN A 196 15.71 29.63 -8.19
N GLU A 197 15.25 30.24 -7.10
CA GLU A 197 15.57 29.81 -5.73
C GLU A 197 14.89 28.48 -5.41
N PHE A 198 13.61 28.35 -5.75
CA PHE A 198 12.83 27.13 -5.58
C PHE A 198 13.47 25.94 -6.28
N THR A 199 13.87 26.09 -7.54
CA THR A 199 14.50 25.01 -8.33
C THR A 199 15.78 24.51 -7.64
N THR A 200 16.58 25.41 -7.06
CA THR A 200 17.78 25.03 -6.32
C THR A 200 17.45 24.25 -5.05
N LEU A 201 16.45 24.71 -4.29
CA LEU A 201 16.05 24.11 -3.02
C LEU A 201 15.38 22.74 -3.21
N VAL A 202 14.47 22.61 -4.17
CA VAL A 202 13.69 21.39 -4.40
C VAL A 202 14.55 20.24 -4.93
N PHE A 203 15.57 20.53 -5.74
CA PHE A 203 16.57 19.54 -6.18
C PHE A 203 17.69 19.32 -5.16
N GLN A 204 17.63 19.90 -3.97
CA GLN A 204 18.49 19.54 -2.83
C GLN A 204 17.73 18.73 -1.77
N ASP A 205 16.40 18.81 -1.76
CA ASP A 205 15.53 18.11 -0.83
C ASP A 205 15.40 16.61 -1.13
N ALA A 206 15.66 15.78 -0.12
CA ALA A 206 15.65 14.31 -0.25
C ALA A 206 14.23 13.75 -0.48
N THR A 207 13.21 14.40 0.08
CA THR A 207 11.81 13.99 -0.03
C THR A 207 11.28 14.26 -1.44
N CYS A 208 11.64 15.40 -2.02
CA CYS A 208 11.30 15.74 -3.41
C CYS A 208 12.02 14.84 -4.43
N LYS A 209 13.30 14.48 -4.18
CA LYS A 209 14.07 13.57 -5.05
C LYS A 209 13.59 12.12 -5.05
N ALA A 210 13.02 11.67 -3.92
CA ALA A 210 12.53 10.31 -3.79
C ALA A 210 11.27 10.07 -4.66
N ASP A 211 10.59 11.13 -5.09
CA ASP A 211 9.42 11.08 -5.96
C ASP A 211 9.80 11.38 -7.42
N GLY A 212 9.93 10.31 -8.22
CA GLY A 212 10.26 10.40 -9.64
C GLY A 212 9.22 11.16 -10.46
N SER A 213 7.94 11.05 -10.09
CA SER A 213 6.84 11.73 -10.80
C SER A 213 6.84 13.24 -10.55
N LEU A 214 7.18 13.66 -9.33
CA LEU A 214 7.40 15.05 -9.00
C LEU A 214 8.67 15.57 -9.69
N THR A 215 9.74 14.78 -9.70
CA THR A 215 11.01 15.14 -10.36
C THR A 215 10.82 15.42 -11.84
N ASP A 216 10.06 14.59 -12.57
CA ASP A 216 9.74 14.80 -13.98
C ASP A 216 8.97 16.12 -14.19
N LYS A 217 8.00 16.41 -13.32
CA LYS A 217 7.21 17.66 -13.34
C LYS A 217 8.00 18.92 -12.97
N LEU A 218 9.07 18.75 -12.18
CA LEU A 218 9.99 19.84 -11.85
C LEU A 218 10.96 20.13 -13.00
N LEU A 219 11.36 19.09 -13.75
CA LEU A 219 12.24 19.22 -14.92
C LEU A 219 11.53 19.80 -16.14
N ASP A 220 10.27 19.45 -16.36
CA ASP A 220 9.47 19.96 -17.49
C ASP A 220 8.80 21.33 -17.21
N GLY A 221 8.89 21.84 -15.97
CA GLY A 221 8.32 23.11 -15.53
C GLY A 221 6.79 23.10 -15.36
N SER A 222 6.14 21.94 -15.48
CA SER A 222 4.69 21.81 -15.34
C SER A 222 4.23 21.97 -13.89
N PHE A 223 5.08 21.67 -12.90
CA PHE A 223 4.69 21.69 -11.49
C PHE A 223 4.12 23.05 -11.02
N VAL A 224 4.87 24.14 -11.18
CA VAL A 224 4.43 25.48 -10.76
C VAL A 224 3.24 25.95 -11.61
N SER A 225 3.24 25.62 -12.90
CA SER A 225 2.17 25.93 -13.85
C SER A 225 0.84 25.27 -13.44
N GLU A 226 0.87 23.99 -13.05
CA GLU A 226 -0.27 23.24 -12.53
C GLU A 226 -0.79 23.85 -11.22
N LEU A 227 0.08 24.28 -10.31
CA LEU A 227 -0.32 24.90 -9.04
C LEU A 227 -1.02 26.26 -9.25
N ILE A 228 -0.54 27.08 -10.18
CA ILE A 228 -1.17 28.36 -10.51
C ILE A 228 -2.52 28.11 -11.20
N ALA A 229 -2.58 27.18 -12.15
CA ALA A 229 -3.83 26.82 -12.82
C ALA A 229 -4.89 26.26 -11.84
N ALA A 230 -4.45 25.53 -10.82
CA ALA A 230 -5.29 25.03 -9.74
C ALA A 230 -5.61 26.08 -8.65
N SER A 231 -5.14 27.32 -8.78
CA SER A 231 -5.27 28.37 -7.74
C SER A 231 -4.66 27.99 -6.38
N LEU A 232 -3.67 27.09 -6.38
CA LEU A 232 -2.92 26.64 -5.20
C LEU A 232 -1.60 27.40 -5.01
N ALA A 233 -1.19 28.21 -5.99
CA ALA A 233 -0.07 29.13 -5.87
C ALA A 233 -0.42 30.45 -6.57
N THR A 234 0.09 31.55 -6.05
CA THR A 234 0.00 32.88 -6.67
C THR A 234 1.40 33.44 -6.85
N VAL A 235 1.59 34.36 -7.80
CA VAL A 235 2.85 35.05 -8.03
C VAL A 235 2.64 36.55 -7.88
N ASP A 236 3.53 37.20 -7.15
CA ASP A 236 3.48 38.65 -6.98
C ASP A 236 4.23 39.40 -8.09
N ALA A 237 4.22 40.73 -8.03
CA ALA A 237 4.88 41.60 -9.01
C ALA A 237 6.42 41.47 -9.01
N ASN A 238 7.02 40.86 -7.99
CA ASN A 238 8.45 40.62 -7.85
C ASN A 238 8.86 39.20 -8.26
N GLY A 239 7.91 38.37 -8.70
CA GLY A 239 8.17 36.98 -9.10
C GLY A 239 8.29 36.00 -7.94
N ILE A 240 7.80 36.37 -6.75
CA ILE A 240 7.77 35.51 -5.57
C ILE A 240 6.47 34.72 -5.52
N HIS A 241 6.58 33.41 -5.28
CA HIS A 241 5.42 32.54 -5.20
C HIS A 241 4.88 32.44 -3.77
N THR A 242 3.56 32.56 -3.63
CA THR A 242 2.86 32.35 -2.34
C THR A 242 1.91 31.17 -2.47
N VAL A 243 2.01 30.23 -1.54
CA VAL A 243 1.14 29.05 -1.45
C VAL A 243 0.25 29.22 -0.21
N PRO A 244 -1.10 29.22 -0.34
CA PRO A 244 -2.00 29.28 0.80
C PRO A 244 -1.71 28.10 1.74
N SER A 245 -1.56 28.36 3.03
CA SER A 245 -1.33 27.31 4.02
C SER A 245 -2.43 26.25 3.88
N VAL A 246 -2.03 25.02 3.54
CA VAL A 246 -2.92 23.87 3.55
C VAL A 246 -3.28 23.62 5.02
N MET A 247 -4.30 24.30 5.53
CA MET A 247 -4.85 24.00 6.85
C MET A 247 -5.41 22.58 6.77
N GLY A 248 -4.89 21.73 7.67
CA GLY A 248 -5.16 20.30 7.73
C GLY A 248 -6.59 19.93 8.05
#